data_AF-A0A2V7GPW9-F1
#
_entry.id   AF-A0A2V7GPW9-F1
#
_cell.length_a   1.000
_cell.length_b   1.000
_cell.length_c   1.000
_cell.angle_alpha   90.00
_cell.angle_beta   90.00
_cell.angle_gamma   90.00
#
_symmetry.space_group_name_H-M   'P 1'
#
loop_
_entity.id
_entity.type
_entity.pdbx_description
1 polymer ?
#
loop_
_entity_poly.entity_id
_entity_poly.type
_entity_poly.pdbx_seq_one_letter_code
_entity_poly.pdbx_strand_id
1 'polypeptide(L)'
;WWRADAQQAIRGDLEETSWPEVVTADTRGILRNHPLTLPLTRGIEDMTRRGRRVLLVVTRRAGALLCPECGALMRCGDCGVPLAFSRETKALRCRLCAKAEPVPERCPRCGGHRLSPLGWDPERVEAAVSRRFPRLTVSRADPRAQVVVGTPAALRRFSPGRLGCVGLVALDGLLSVPDFRGGERAFALAWAAAEAVGPNGRLIIQTLHPEHYAVRAVKEQDRRLFYKQEILLRTELGYPPFRRLCVVSVRGLRPDEGRARIDECARALRGIAGLTVYPPAPLGASGARSGRWQFVIKGPVELPRLVGPALAPFLTARRRGGAMVEVEMDPVS
;
A
#
# COMPACT_ATOMS: atom_id res chain seq x y z
N TRP A 1 11.17 20.78 -1.07
CA TRP A 1 10.07 21.76 -1.10
C TRP A 1 9.95 22.45 0.24
N TRP A 2 10.02 21.71 1.35
CA TRP A 2 10.63 22.27 2.56
C TRP A 2 12.13 22.01 2.51
N ARG A 3 12.95 23.04 2.70
CA ARG A 3 14.35 22.88 3.12
C ARG A 3 14.36 23.19 4.61
N ALA A 4 14.71 22.19 5.40
CA ALA A 4 14.88 22.38 6.82
C ALA A 4 16.39 22.38 7.11
N ASP A 5 16.87 23.42 7.76
CA ASP A 5 18.11 23.36 8.51
C ASP A 5 17.79 23.13 10.00
N ALA A 6 18.80 23.21 10.86
CA ALA A 6 18.62 23.01 12.30
C ALA A 6 17.68 24.03 12.98
N GLN A 7 17.30 25.12 12.30
CA GLN A 7 16.59 26.25 12.92
C GLN A 7 15.31 26.67 12.18
N GLN A 8 15.14 26.33 10.90
CA GLN A 8 13.97 26.75 10.15
C GLN A 8 13.59 25.76 9.05
N ALA A 9 12.29 25.64 8.80
CA ALA A 9 11.76 24.96 7.63
C ALA A 9 11.27 26.01 6.63
N ILE A 10 12.00 26.17 5.53
CA ILE A 10 11.68 27.12 4.46
C ILE A 10 10.85 26.41 3.42
N ARG A 11 9.61 26.88 3.20
CA ARG A 11 8.77 26.46 2.08
C ARG A 11 9.27 27.15 0.81
N GLY A 12 9.98 26.44 -0.05
CA GLY A 12 10.30 26.91 -1.39
C GLY A 12 9.01 27.02 -2.22
N ASP A 13 8.93 28.06 -3.05
CA ASP A 13 7.88 28.17 -4.04
C ASP A 13 8.00 27.00 -5.02
N LEU A 14 6.89 26.29 -5.21
CA LEU A 14 6.83 25.24 -6.22
C LEU A 14 6.70 25.96 -7.55
N GLU A 15 7.78 26.00 -8.33
CA GLU A 15 7.64 26.24 -9.77
C GLU A 15 6.59 25.25 -10.29
N GLU A 16 5.54 25.78 -10.93
CA GLU A 16 4.57 24.97 -11.66
C GLU A 16 5.31 24.23 -12.77
N THR A 17 5.79 23.03 -12.44
CA THR A 17 6.40 22.16 -13.42
C THR A 17 5.30 21.68 -14.35
N SER A 18 5.59 21.78 -15.64
CA SER A 18 4.71 21.31 -16.69
C SER A 18 4.32 19.83 -16.47
N TRP A 19 3.02 19.56 -16.35
CA TRP A 19 2.46 18.28 -15.91
C TRP A 19 1.92 17.45 -17.09
N PRO A 20 1.92 16.11 -17.06
CA PRO A 20 1.28 15.30 -18.10
C PRO A 20 -0.24 15.41 -18.06
N GLU A 21 -0.88 15.01 -19.16
CA GLU A 21 -2.30 14.70 -19.13
C GLU A 21 -2.54 13.49 -18.23
N VAL A 22 -3.30 13.65 -17.14
CA VAL A 22 -3.63 12.56 -16.22
C VAL A 22 -5.04 12.03 -16.52
N VAL A 23 -5.11 10.80 -17.01
CA VAL A 23 -6.35 10.12 -17.36
C VAL A 23 -6.64 9.02 -16.34
N THR A 24 -7.75 9.14 -15.63
CA THR A 24 -8.26 8.09 -14.75
C THR A 24 -9.17 7.15 -15.53
N ALA A 25 -8.89 5.86 -15.50
CA ALA A 25 -9.73 4.81 -16.08
C ALA A 25 -10.40 4.02 -14.96
N ASP A 26 -11.71 4.19 -14.83
CA ASP A 26 -12.52 3.38 -13.93
C ASP A 26 -12.53 1.93 -14.40
N THR A 27 -12.31 1.01 -13.48
CA THR A 27 -12.23 -0.44 -13.74
C THR A 27 -13.37 -1.22 -13.13
N ARG A 28 -14.27 -0.55 -12.40
CA ARG A 28 -15.44 -1.14 -11.74
C ARG A 28 -16.31 -1.87 -12.78
N GLY A 29 -16.54 -3.16 -12.56
CA GLY A 29 -17.34 -4.02 -13.45
C GLY A 29 -16.70 -4.37 -14.80
N ILE A 30 -15.61 -3.70 -15.20
CA ILE A 30 -15.03 -3.77 -16.54
C ILE A 30 -13.91 -4.81 -16.64
N LEU A 31 -12.90 -4.72 -15.78
CA LEU A 31 -11.70 -5.57 -15.87
C LEU A 31 -11.87 -6.88 -15.09
N ARG A 32 -12.62 -7.84 -15.65
CA ARG A 32 -12.76 -9.18 -15.04
C ARG A 32 -11.65 -10.13 -15.47
N ASN A 33 -11.39 -10.21 -16.78
CA ASN A 33 -10.47 -11.20 -17.37
C ASN A 33 -9.31 -10.58 -18.15
N HIS A 34 -9.30 -9.26 -18.30
CA HIS A 34 -8.33 -8.52 -19.11
C HIS A 34 -7.73 -7.35 -18.31
N PRO A 35 -6.41 -7.11 -18.36
CA PRO A 35 -5.76 -6.09 -17.54
C PRO A 35 -5.75 -4.69 -18.17
N LEU A 36 -6.04 -4.54 -19.46
CA LEU A 36 -5.96 -3.25 -20.15
C LEU A 36 -7.36 -2.65 -20.34
N THR A 37 -7.50 -1.38 -19.96
CA THR A 37 -8.65 -0.53 -20.29
C THR A 37 -8.47 0.15 -21.65
N LEU A 38 -9.56 0.63 -22.24
CA LEU A 38 -9.51 1.37 -23.50
C LEU A 38 -8.61 2.63 -23.43
N PRO A 39 -8.66 3.48 -22.38
CA PRO A 39 -7.72 4.59 -22.25
C PRO A 39 -6.26 4.13 -22.27
N LEU A 40 -5.93 3.06 -21.55
CA LEU A 40 -4.56 2.53 -21.53
C LEU A 40 -4.12 2.01 -22.91
N THR A 41 -5.00 1.26 -23.58
CA THR A 41 -4.73 0.78 -24.95
C THR A 41 -4.46 1.94 -25.91
N ARG A 42 -5.30 2.99 -25.88
CA ARG A 42 -5.09 4.19 -26.72
C ARG A 42 -3.79 4.92 -26.37
N GLY A 43 -3.48 5.09 -25.08
CA GLY A 43 -2.24 5.72 -24.64
C GLY A 43 -0.98 4.98 -25.08
N ILE A 44 -1.00 3.64 -25.03
CA ILE A 44 0.09 2.82 -25.56
C ILE A 44 0.25 3.07 -27.06
N GLU A 45 -0.85 2.99 -27.80
CA GLU A 45 -0.85 3.10 -29.26
C GLU A 45 -0.39 4.50 -29.74
N ASP A 46 -0.97 5.56 -29.19
CA ASP A 46 -0.65 6.94 -29.57
C ASP A 46 0.81 7.30 -29.31
N MET A 47 1.35 6.92 -28.14
CA MET A 47 2.72 7.29 -27.76
C MET A 47 3.77 6.47 -28.51
N THR A 48 3.52 5.19 -28.75
CA THR A 48 4.44 4.35 -29.53
C THR A 48 4.45 4.73 -31.01
N ARG A 49 3.32 5.14 -31.60
CA ARG A 49 3.28 5.71 -32.96
C ARG A 49 4.14 6.98 -33.09
N ARG A 50 4.27 7.76 -32.02
CA ARG A 50 5.13 8.96 -31.94
C ARG A 50 6.59 8.63 -31.59
N GLY A 51 6.98 7.35 -31.61
CA GLY A 51 8.33 6.92 -31.25
C GLY A 51 8.67 7.09 -29.76
N ARG A 52 7.68 7.34 -28.90
CA ARG A 52 7.89 7.48 -27.44
C ARG A 52 7.67 6.15 -26.74
N ARG A 53 8.46 5.91 -25.70
CA ARG A 53 8.38 4.69 -24.88
C ARG A 53 7.24 4.75 -23.88
N VAL A 54 6.73 3.58 -23.53
CA VAL A 54 5.65 3.40 -22.56
C VAL A 54 6.11 2.52 -21.42
N LEU A 55 5.79 2.90 -20.19
CA LEU A 55 6.03 2.08 -19.00
C LEU A 55 4.69 1.69 -18.37
N LEU A 56 4.44 0.40 -18.20
CA LEU A 56 3.32 -0.12 -17.43
C LEU A 56 3.82 -0.54 -16.06
N VAL A 57 3.35 0.16 -15.03
CA VAL A 57 3.66 -0.15 -13.64
C VAL A 57 2.52 -0.99 -13.08
N VAL A 58 2.85 -2.22 -12.69
CA VAL A 58 1.91 -3.19 -12.13
C VAL A 58 2.17 -3.30 -10.64
N THR A 59 1.16 -2.98 -9.83
CA THR A 59 1.24 -3.19 -8.37
C THR A 59 0.85 -4.61 -8.03
N ARG A 60 1.59 -5.23 -7.10
CA ARG A 60 1.29 -6.60 -6.63
C ARG A 60 -0.10 -6.67 -6.01
N ARG A 61 -0.69 -7.87 -6.02
CA ARG A 61 -1.99 -8.10 -5.38
C ARG A 61 -1.97 -7.70 -3.91
N ALA A 62 -2.98 -6.93 -3.51
CA ALA A 62 -3.17 -6.60 -2.12
C ALA A 62 -3.61 -7.82 -1.32
N GLY A 63 -3.19 -7.86 -0.05
CA GLY A 63 -3.66 -8.85 0.91
C GLY A 63 -5.04 -8.50 1.51
N ALA A 64 -5.88 -7.74 0.81
CA ALA A 64 -7.21 -7.31 1.26
C ALA A 64 -8.27 -7.72 0.24
N LEU A 65 -9.54 -7.82 0.69
CA LEU A 65 -10.67 -8.10 -0.19
C LEU A 65 -11.37 -6.82 -0.62
N LEU A 66 -11.77 -6.80 -1.90
CA LEU A 66 -12.57 -5.75 -2.47
C LEU A 66 -13.59 -6.28 -3.47
N CYS A 67 -14.63 -5.48 -3.70
CA CYS A 67 -15.65 -5.75 -4.70
C CYS A 67 -15.20 -5.19 -6.06
N PRO A 68 -15.03 -6.03 -7.09
CA PRO A 68 -14.63 -5.57 -8.41
C PRO A 68 -15.77 -4.85 -9.15
N GLU A 69 -17.02 -4.96 -8.68
CA GLU A 69 -18.18 -4.34 -9.32
C GLU A 69 -18.40 -2.90 -8.87
N CYS A 70 -18.37 -2.64 -7.56
CA CYS A 70 -18.58 -1.28 -7.03
C CYS A 70 -17.34 -0.65 -6.39
N GLY A 71 -16.23 -1.38 -6.28
CA GLY A 71 -15.01 -0.90 -5.63
C GLY A 71 -15.02 -0.95 -4.10
N ALA A 72 -16.07 -1.47 -3.44
CA ALA A 72 -16.10 -1.51 -1.98
C ALA A 72 -14.89 -2.26 -1.39
N LEU A 73 -14.18 -1.60 -0.47
CA LEU A 73 -13.00 -2.13 0.22
C LEU A 73 -13.35 -2.49 1.65
N MET A 74 -12.99 -3.70 2.10
CA MET A 74 -13.25 -4.14 3.47
C MET A 74 -12.28 -3.45 4.43
N ARG A 75 -12.79 -2.59 5.31
CA ARG A 75 -12.01 -1.77 6.26
C ARG A 75 -12.41 -2.07 7.69
N CYS A 76 -11.45 -1.91 8.61
CA CYS A 76 -11.72 -1.99 10.03
C CYS A 76 -12.45 -0.73 10.50
N GLY A 77 -13.58 -0.88 11.19
CA GLY A 77 -14.35 0.25 11.71
C GLY A 77 -13.59 1.13 12.71
N ASP A 78 -12.71 0.54 13.53
CA ASP A 78 -11.98 1.31 14.57
C ASP A 78 -10.68 1.93 14.06
N CYS A 79 -10.04 1.29 13.09
CA CYS A 79 -8.71 1.69 12.61
C CYS A 79 -8.74 2.37 11.24
N GLY A 80 -9.84 2.30 10.49
CA GLY A 80 -9.95 2.86 9.14
C GLY A 80 -9.07 2.19 8.06
N VAL A 81 -8.18 1.27 8.43
CA VAL A 81 -7.29 0.55 7.53
C VAL A 81 -7.98 -0.65 6.84
N PRO A 82 -7.53 -1.04 5.64
CA PRO A 82 -8.01 -2.26 4.99
C PRO A 82 -7.77 -3.51 5.85
N LEU A 83 -8.73 -4.42 5.88
CA LEU A 83 -8.60 -5.70 6.58
C LEU A 83 -7.74 -6.67 5.76
N ALA A 84 -6.80 -7.33 6.42
CA ALA A 84 -6.00 -8.38 5.81
C ALA A 84 -6.81 -9.67 5.67
N PHE A 85 -6.84 -10.23 4.48
CA PHE A 85 -7.50 -11.49 4.16
C PHE A 85 -6.53 -12.66 4.31
N SER A 86 -6.95 -13.68 5.05
CA SER A 86 -6.28 -14.98 5.10
C SER A 86 -7.11 -16.01 4.33
N ARG A 87 -6.51 -16.59 3.28
CA ARG A 87 -7.13 -17.67 2.50
C ARG A 87 -7.38 -18.93 3.31
N GLU A 88 -6.47 -19.21 4.25
CA GLU A 88 -6.46 -20.44 5.04
C GLU A 88 -7.55 -20.41 6.11
N THR A 89 -7.68 -19.29 6.82
CA THR A 89 -8.73 -19.12 7.85
C THR A 89 -10.04 -18.59 7.30
N LYS A 90 -10.09 -18.21 6.01
CA LYS A 90 -11.23 -17.56 5.34
C LYS A 90 -11.80 -16.38 6.15
N ALA A 91 -10.92 -15.62 6.79
CA ALA A 91 -11.28 -14.52 7.66
C ALA A 91 -10.54 -13.22 7.26
N LEU A 92 -11.17 -12.11 7.62
CA LEU A 92 -10.62 -10.77 7.54
C LEU A 92 -10.06 -10.41 8.93
N ARG A 93 -8.88 -9.78 8.97
CA ARG A 93 -8.25 -9.38 10.23
C ARG A 93 -7.57 -8.04 10.11
N CYS A 94 -7.82 -7.15 11.06
CA CYS A 94 -7.08 -5.90 11.18
C CYS A 94 -5.65 -6.20 11.66
N ARG A 95 -4.63 -5.67 10.97
CA ARG A 95 -3.22 -5.84 11.38
C ARG A 95 -2.81 -4.97 12.58
N LEU A 96 -3.66 -4.03 12.97
CA LEU A 96 -3.41 -3.09 14.05
C LEU A 96 -4.11 -3.53 15.34
N CYS A 97 -5.45 -3.56 15.33
CA CYS A 97 -6.23 -3.88 16.52
C CYS A 97 -6.57 -5.38 16.68
N ALA A 98 -6.10 -6.24 15.78
CA ALA A 98 -6.35 -7.68 15.77
C ALA A 98 -7.81 -8.13 15.56
N LYS A 99 -8.78 -7.21 15.49
CA LYS A 99 -10.20 -7.51 15.23
C LYS A 99 -10.33 -8.39 14.00
N ALA A 100 -11.06 -9.49 14.15
CA ALA A 100 -11.31 -10.47 13.11
C ALA A 100 -12.79 -10.50 12.77
N GLU A 101 -13.08 -10.58 11.48
CA GLU A 101 -14.43 -10.59 10.93
C GLU A 101 -14.54 -11.69 9.88
N PRO A 102 -15.70 -12.36 9.75
CA PRO A 102 -15.90 -13.31 8.67
C PRO A 102 -15.88 -12.60 7.32
N VAL A 103 -15.50 -13.32 6.26
CA VAL A 103 -15.66 -12.79 4.90
C VAL A 103 -17.15 -12.76 4.56
N PRO A 104 -17.73 -11.61 4.21
CA PRO A 104 -19.15 -11.56 3.87
C PRO A 104 -19.38 -12.28 2.53
N GLU A 105 -20.49 -13.02 2.44
CA GLU A 105 -20.86 -13.78 1.22
C GLU A 105 -21.20 -12.86 0.04
N ARG A 106 -21.67 -11.64 0.35
CA ARG A 106 -22.03 -10.61 -0.62
C ARG A 106 -21.36 -9.30 -0.25
N CYS A 107 -21.15 -8.46 -1.25
CA CYS A 107 -20.63 -7.11 -1.05
C CYS A 107 -21.64 -6.31 -0.22
N PRO A 108 -21.23 -5.73 0.93
CA PRO A 108 -22.14 -4.95 1.78
C PRO A 108 -22.58 -3.63 1.14
N ARG A 109 -21.94 -3.18 0.06
CA ARG A 109 -22.28 -1.93 -0.63
C ARG A 109 -23.27 -2.12 -1.79
N CYS A 110 -23.07 -3.13 -2.63
CA CYS A 110 -23.86 -3.32 -3.85
C CYS A 110 -24.59 -4.67 -3.93
N GLY A 111 -24.43 -5.55 -2.94
CA GLY A 111 -25.02 -6.90 -2.93
C GLY A 111 -24.36 -7.91 -3.87
N GLY A 112 -23.33 -7.51 -4.64
CA GLY A 112 -22.62 -8.39 -5.59
C GLY A 112 -21.88 -9.56 -4.91
N HIS A 113 -21.76 -10.70 -5.59
CA HIS A 113 -21.31 -11.97 -4.98
C HIS A 113 -19.80 -12.23 -5.01
N ARG A 114 -19.01 -11.34 -5.62
CA ARG A 114 -17.58 -11.59 -5.86
C ARG A 114 -16.74 -10.61 -5.06
N LEU A 115 -16.10 -11.10 -3.99
CA LEU A 115 -15.02 -10.42 -3.31
C LEU A 115 -13.71 -11.13 -3.65
N SER A 116 -12.71 -10.39 -4.05
CA SER A 116 -11.43 -10.97 -4.45
C SER A 116 -10.25 -10.07 -4.09
N PRO A 117 -9.08 -10.64 -3.81
CA PRO A 117 -7.84 -9.88 -3.82
C PRO A 117 -7.63 -9.29 -5.23
N LEU A 118 -7.45 -7.98 -5.34
CA LEU A 118 -7.21 -7.33 -6.63
C LEU A 118 -5.72 -7.23 -6.93
N GLY A 119 -5.41 -7.31 -8.22
CA GLY A 119 -4.12 -7.02 -8.81
C GLY A 119 -3.82 -7.99 -9.94
N TRP A 120 -2.98 -7.53 -10.86
CA TRP A 120 -2.56 -8.31 -12.01
C TRP A 120 -1.13 -8.80 -11.79
N ASP A 121 -0.85 -10.00 -12.30
CA ASP A 121 0.53 -10.47 -12.35
C ASP A 121 1.21 -9.76 -13.54
N PRO A 122 2.44 -9.20 -13.39
CA PRO A 122 3.12 -8.50 -14.46
C PRO A 122 3.21 -9.30 -15.77
N GLU A 123 3.39 -10.62 -15.66
CA GLU A 123 3.44 -11.56 -16.78
C GLU A 123 2.12 -11.59 -17.56
N ARG A 124 0.99 -11.51 -16.86
CA ARG A 124 -0.34 -11.46 -17.49
C ARG A 124 -0.59 -10.13 -18.20
N VAL A 125 -0.04 -9.03 -17.66
CA VAL A 125 -0.10 -7.72 -18.30
C VAL A 125 0.76 -7.71 -19.57
N GLU A 126 2.00 -8.19 -19.48
CA GLU A 126 2.91 -8.35 -20.63
C GLU A 126 2.25 -9.17 -21.75
N ALA A 127 1.73 -10.36 -21.43
CA ALA A 127 1.05 -11.21 -22.41
C ALA A 127 -0.17 -10.52 -23.06
N ALA A 128 -0.94 -9.75 -22.29
CA ALA A 128 -2.09 -9.01 -22.83
C ALA A 128 -1.66 -7.90 -23.80
N VAL A 129 -0.59 -7.17 -23.48
CA VAL A 129 -0.04 -6.12 -24.35
C VAL A 129 0.52 -6.73 -25.63
N SER A 130 1.35 -7.77 -25.52
CA SER A 130 1.94 -8.44 -26.69
C SER A 130 0.88 -9.01 -27.64
N ARG A 131 -0.20 -9.57 -27.09
CA ARG A 131 -1.34 -10.05 -27.89
C ARG A 131 -2.07 -8.91 -28.60
N ARG A 132 -2.27 -7.77 -27.93
CA ARG A 132 -3.00 -6.63 -28.48
C ARG A 132 -2.18 -5.84 -29.50
N PHE A 133 -0.85 -5.83 -29.35
CA PHE A 133 0.09 -5.07 -30.16
C PHE A 133 1.26 -5.96 -30.64
N PRO A 134 1.02 -6.90 -31.57
CA PRO A 134 2.02 -7.90 -31.98
C PRO A 134 3.25 -7.29 -32.69
N ARG A 135 3.18 -6.02 -33.11
CA ARG A 135 4.29 -5.29 -33.77
C ARG A 135 5.18 -4.52 -32.80
N LEU A 136 4.78 -4.38 -31.54
CA LEU A 136 5.56 -3.64 -30.54
C LEU A 136 6.52 -4.57 -29.81
N THR A 137 7.72 -4.08 -29.51
CA THR A 137 8.61 -4.76 -28.55
C THR A 137 8.11 -4.52 -27.13
N VAL A 138 7.75 -5.61 -26.45
CA VAL A 138 7.27 -5.61 -25.06
C VAL A 138 8.24 -6.40 -24.21
N SER A 139 8.69 -5.87 -23.07
CA SER A 139 9.61 -6.59 -22.18
C SER A 139 9.45 -6.18 -20.71
N ARG A 140 9.62 -7.14 -19.80
CA ARG A 140 9.88 -6.86 -18.37
C ARG A 140 11.35 -6.60 -18.05
N ALA A 141 12.25 -7.16 -18.85
CA ALA A 141 13.69 -7.15 -18.57
C ALA A 141 14.41 -5.98 -19.26
N ASP A 142 14.13 -5.77 -20.54
CA ASP A 142 14.85 -4.82 -21.39
C ASP A 142 14.24 -3.40 -21.30
N PRO A 143 14.97 -2.42 -20.74
CA PRO A 143 14.50 -1.03 -20.67
C PRO A 143 14.48 -0.30 -22.03
N ARG A 144 15.00 -0.92 -23.10
CA ARG A 144 15.01 -0.38 -24.47
C ARG A 144 13.77 -0.76 -25.27
N ALA A 145 12.95 -1.70 -24.78
CA ALA A 145 11.68 -2.06 -25.41
C ALA A 145 10.75 -0.84 -25.55
N GLN A 146 9.88 -0.87 -26.58
CA GLN A 146 8.88 0.19 -26.80
C GLN A 146 7.87 0.25 -25.65
N VAL A 147 7.49 -0.92 -25.11
CA VAL A 147 6.65 -1.04 -23.92
C VAL A 147 7.38 -1.85 -22.86
N VAL A 148 7.63 -1.24 -21.71
CA VAL A 148 8.24 -1.90 -20.56
C VAL A 148 7.16 -2.21 -19.53
N VAL A 149 7.09 -3.43 -19.03
CA VAL A 149 6.16 -3.83 -17.95
C VAL A 149 6.98 -4.08 -16.69
N GLY A 150 6.62 -3.47 -15.56
CA GLY A 150 7.43 -3.61 -14.36
C GLY A 150 6.69 -3.29 -13.07
N THR A 151 7.38 -3.46 -11.95
CA THR A 151 6.90 -3.05 -10.63
C THR A 151 7.14 -1.55 -10.42
N PRO A 152 6.66 -0.94 -9.32
CA PRO A 152 6.95 0.46 -9.01
C PRO A 152 8.43 0.86 -9.08
N ALA A 153 9.35 -0.08 -8.79
CA ALA A 153 10.78 0.15 -8.88
C ALA A 153 11.27 0.40 -10.32
N ALA A 154 10.56 -0.11 -11.34
CA ALA A 154 10.93 0.07 -12.74
C ALA A 154 10.90 1.53 -13.19
N LEU A 155 10.11 2.37 -12.53
CA LEU A 155 10.05 3.80 -12.79
C LEU A 155 11.42 4.48 -12.62
N ARG A 156 12.24 4.00 -11.68
CA ARG A 156 13.59 4.52 -11.40
C ARG A 156 14.60 4.25 -12.52
N ARG A 157 14.27 3.36 -13.47
CA ARG A 157 15.14 3.02 -14.60
C ARG A 157 15.10 4.08 -15.71
N PHE A 158 14.19 5.05 -15.64
CA PHE A 158 13.98 6.06 -16.66
C PHE A 158 14.27 7.45 -16.10
N SER A 159 15.04 8.24 -16.84
CA SER A 159 15.19 9.66 -16.54
C SER A 159 13.87 10.41 -16.79
N PRO A 160 13.57 11.47 -16.02
CA PRO A 160 12.38 12.30 -16.24
C PRO A 160 12.25 12.79 -17.70
N GLY A 161 11.02 12.84 -18.21
CA GLY A 161 10.68 13.29 -19.57
C GLY A 161 10.98 12.29 -20.69
N ARG A 162 11.63 11.15 -20.40
CA ARG A 162 11.97 10.12 -21.41
C ARG A 162 10.83 9.16 -21.74
N LEU A 163 9.73 9.18 -20.98
CA LEU A 163 8.55 8.35 -21.18
C LEU A 163 7.42 9.16 -21.82
N GLY A 164 6.74 8.59 -22.82
CA GLY A 164 5.55 9.20 -23.42
C GLY A 164 4.27 8.85 -22.70
N CYS A 165 4.21 7.66 -22.13
CA CYS A 165 3.09 7.23 -21.29
C CYS A 165 3.60 6.42 -20.11
N VAL A 166 2.99 6.64 -18.94
CA VAL A 166 3.03 5.68 -17.83
C VAL A 166 1.62 5.18 -17.57
N GLY A 167 1.42 3.87 -17.56
CA GLY A 167 0.17 3.22 -17.17
C GLY A 167 0.29 2.57 -15.80
N LEU A 168 -0.42 3.08 -14.79
CA LEU A 168 -0.55 2.41 -13.49
C LEU A 168 -1.67 1.38 -13.59
N VAL A 169 -1.29 0.11 -13.60
CA VAL A 169 -2.22 -1.02 -13.73
C VAL A 169 -2.59 -1.53 -12.35
N ALA A 170 -3.86 -1.32 -11.97
CA ALA A 170 -4.47 -1.71 -10.70
C ALA A 170 -3.88 -1.01 -9.46
N LEU A 171 -3.82 0.34 -9.49
CA LEU A 171 -3.32 1.16 -8.36
C LEU A 171 -3.97 0.81 -7.01
N ASP A 172 -5.17 0.23 -7.03
CA ASP A 172 -5.87 -0.27 -5.85
C ASP A 172 -5.04 -1.27 -5.04
N GLY A 173 -4.09 -1.97 -5.65
CA GLY A 173 -3.14 -2.84 -4.94
C GLY A 173 -2.37 -2.10 -3.84
N LEU A 174 -2.09 -0.81 -4.02
CA LEU A 174 -1.51 0.07 -2.99
C LEU A 174 -2.56 0.66 -2.06
N LEU A 175 -3.69 1.12 -2.60
CA LEU A 175 -4.78 1.71 -1.81
C LEU A 175 -5.42 0.72 -0.83
N SER A 176 -5.31 -0.58 -1.11
CA SER A 176 -5.88 -1.65 -0.30
C SER A 176 -4.84 -2.42 0.52
N VAL A 177 -3.60 -1.94 0.60
CA VAL A 177 -2.62 -2.51 1.56
C VAL A 177 -3.19 -2.38 2.97
N PRO A 178 -3.16 -3.44 3.81
CA PRO A 178 -3.55 -3.39 5.23
C PRO A 178 -2.59 -2.57 6.12
N ASP A 179 -2.31 -1.34 5.72
CA ASP A 179 -1.44 -0.36 6.36
C ASP A 179 -2.05 1.04 6.14
N PHE A 180 -1.93 1.92 7.11
CA PHE A 180 -2.51 3.27 7.03
C PHE A 180 -1.83 4.14 5.95
N ARG A 181 -0.61 3.79 5.51
CA ARG A 181 0.14 4.50 4.47
C ARG A 181 -0.21 4.08 3.04
N GLY A 182 -1.26 3.27 2.84
CA GLY A 182 -1.69 2.85 1.50
C GLY A 182 -1.98 4.03 0.56
N GLY A 183 -2.70 5.04 1.06
CA GLY A 183 -2.99 6.29 0.33
C GLY A 183 -1.72 7.06 -0.04
N GLU A 184 -0.82 7.24 0.92
CA GLU A 184 0.48 7.91 0.72
C GLU A 184 1.35 7.22 -0.34
N ARG A 185 1.43 5.89 -0.32
CA ARG A 185 2.20 5.14 -1.33
C ARG A 185 1.61 5.25 -2.72
N ALA A 186 0.29 5.16 -2.82
CA ALA A 186 -0.40 5.32 -4.09
C ALA A 186 -0.18 6.73 -4.65
N PHE A 187 -0.31 7.75 -3.81
CA PHE A 187 -0.01 9.14 -4.16
C PHE A 187 1.44 9.30 -4.62
N ALA A 188 2.41 8.86 -3.82
CA ALA A 188 3.83 9.00 -4.14
C ALA A 188 4.21 8.31 -5.44
N LEU A 189 3.69 7.11 -5.70
CA LEU A 189 3.91 6.41 -6.97
C LEU A 189 3.30 7.16 -8.15
N ALA A 190 2.04 7.57 -8.04
CA ALA A 190 1.35 8.25 -9.13
C ALA A 190 1.93 9.63 -9.41
N TRP A 191 2.35 10.34 -8.36
CA TRP A 191 3.06 11.61 -8.48
C TRP A 191 4.41 11.44 -9.18
N ALA A 192 5.25 10.50 -8.74
CA ALA A 192 6.53 10.22 -9.39
C ALA A 192 6.35 9.76 -10.84
N ALA A 193 5.28 9.00 -11.13
CA ALA A 193 4.95 8.59 -12.49
C ALA A 193 4.59 9.78 -13.37
N ALA A 194 3.83 10.75 -12.85
CA ALA A 194 3.53 11.98 -13.58
C ALA A 194 4.80 12.79 -13.88
N GLU A 195 5.67 12.97 -12.88
CA GLU A 195 6.97 13.65 -13.06
C GLU A 195 7.87 12.94 -14.08
N ALA A 196 7.88 11.61 -14.10
CA ALA A 196 8.68 10.82 -15.03
C ALA A 196 8.21 10.97 -16.49
N VAL A 197 6.92 11.18 -16.71
CA VAL A 197 6.33 11.43 -18.05
C VAL A 197 6.57 12.87 -18.48
N GLY A 198 6.32 13.82 -17.58
CA GLY A 198 6.46 15.26 -17.85
C GLY A 198 5.44 15.77 -18.89
N PRO A 199 5.66 16.98 -19.44
CA PRO A 199 4.73 17.59 -20.37
C PRO A 199 4.62 16.81 -21.69
N ASN A 200 3.51 16.99 -22.39
CA ASN A 200 3.19 16.34 -23.68
C ASN A 200 3.06 14.81 -23.63
N GLY A 201 3.19 14.18 -22.46
CA GLY A 201 2.90 12.77 -22.25
C GLY A 201 1.60 12.54 -21.50
N ARG A 202 1.31 11.28 -21.21
CA ARG A 202 0.08 10.87 -20.53
C ARG A 202 0.36 9.94 -19.34
N LEU A 203 -0.22 10.23 -18.18
CA LEU A 203 -0.31 9.30 -17.07
C LEU A 203 -1.70 8.66 -17.09
N ILE A 204 -1.78 7.33 -17.16
CA ILE A 204 -3.05 6.61 -17.16
C ILE A 204 -3.15 5.79 -15.89
N ILE A 205 -4.15 6.09 -15.06
CA ILE A 205 -4.37 5.43 -13.78
C ILE A 205 -5.58 4.52 -13.90
N GLN A 206 -5.35 3.20 -13.94
CA GLN A 206 -6.43 2.21 -13.85
C GLN A 206 -6.70 1.87 -12.38
N THR A 207 -7.92 2.17 -11.92
CA THR A 207 -8.30 1.98 -10.51
C THR A 207 -9.80 1.73 -10.36
N LEU A 208 -10.20 1.07 -9.27
CA LEU A 208 -11.60 0.95 -8.82
C LEU A 208 -12.06 2.20 -8.05
N HIS A 209 -11.13 3.08 -7.68
CA HIS A 209 -11.37 4.26 -6.86
C HIS A 209 -10.86 5.53 -7.57
N PRO A 210 -11.38 5.88 -8.77
CA PRO A 210 -10.95 7.08 -9.48
C PRO A 210 -11.23 8.37 -8.69
N GLU A 211 -12.19 8.34 -7.76
CA GLU A 211 -12.54 9.47 -6.89
C GLU A 211 -11.68 9.57 -5.62
N HIS A 212 -10.75 8.65 -5.37
CA HIS A 212 -9.90 8.66 -4.18
C HIS A 212 -9.05 9.95 -4.12
N TYR A 213 -8.93 10.56 -2.93
CA TYR A 213 -8.24 11.85 -2.76
C TYR A 213 -6.79 11.83 -3.29
N ALA A 214 -6.05 10.74 -3.12
CA ALA A 214 -4.72 10.56 -3.69
C ALA A 214 -4.69 10.60 -5.23
N VAL A 215 -5.71 10.01 -5.88
CA VAL A 215 -5.82 10.01 -7.36
C VAL A 215 -6.21 11.39 -7.85
N ARG A 216 -7.19 12.03 -7.19
CA ARG A 216 -7.61 13.40 -7.50
C ARG A 216 -6.47 14.40 -7.36
N ALA A 217 -5.70 14.33 -6.29
CA ALA A 217 -4.55 15.20 -6.05
C ALA A 217 -3.49 15.11 -7.16
N VAL A 218 -3.24 13.92 -7.72
CA VAL A 218 -2.32 13.76 -8.86
C VAL A 218 -2.93 14.30 -10.15
N LYS A 219 -4.23 14.07 -10.36
CA LYS A 219 -4.95 14.55 -11.55
C LYS A 219 -5.02 16.08 -11.61
N GLU A 220 -5.28 16.71 -10.47
CA GLU A 220 -5.41 18.16 -10.31
C GLU A 220 -4.05 18.84 -10.04
N GLN A 221 -2.95 18.08 -9.97
CA GLN A 221 -1.62 18.53 -9.53
C GLN A 221 -1.64 19.23 -8.14
N ASP A 222 -2.67 18.97 -7.33
CA ASP A 222 -2.85 19.61 -6.03
C ASP A 222 -2.36 18.71 -4.89
N ARG A 223 -1.10 18.93 -4.47
CA ARG A 223 -0.54 18.27 -3.28
C ARG A 223 -1.26 18.67 -1.99
N ARG A 224 -1.80 19.89 -1.90
CA ARG A 224 -2.46 20.40 -0.68
C ARG A 224 -3.74 19.60 -0.42
N LEU A 225 -4.49 19.26 -1.47
CA LEU A 225 -5.64 18.36 -1.39
C LEU A 225 -5.26 17.03 -0.71
N PHE A 226 -4.15 16.42 -1.13
CA PHE A 226 -3.67 15.17 -0.55
C PHE A 226 -3.28 15.34 0.93
N TYR A 227 -2.44 16.32 1.26
CA TYR A 227 -1.96 16.52 2.63
C TYR A 227 -3.08 16.88 3.61
N LYS A 228 -4.06 17.69 3.18
CA LYS A 228 -5.22 18.04 4.01
C LYS A 228 -5.98 16.79 4.47
N GLN A 229 -6.20 15.84 3.56
CA GLN A 229 -6.91 14.59 3.87
C GLN A 229 -6.07 13.65 4.75
N GLU A 230 -4.78 13.48 4.45
CA GLU A 230 -3.90 12.63 5.28
C GLU A 230 -3.73 13.15 6.70
N ILE A 231 -3.57 14.47 6.87
CA ILE A 231 -3.41 15.09 8.20
C ILE A 231 -4.66 14.84 9.05
N LEU A 232 -5.85 15.07 8.48
CA LEU A 232 -7.12 14.83 9.17
C LEU A 232 -7.23 13.37 9.62
N LEU A 233 -7.12 12.42 8.69
CA LEU A 233 -7.25 10.99 8.95
C LEU A 233 -6.23 10.49 9.99
N ARG A 234 -4.98 10.93 9.90
CA ARG A 234 -3.92 10.49 10.82
C ARG A 234 -4.06 11.11 12.20
N THR A 235 -4.56 12.34 12.30
CA THR A 235 -4.83 12.97 13.60
C THR A 235 -5.96 12.23 14.30
N GLU A 236 -7.10 12.05 13.62
CA GLU A 236 -8.30 11.40 14.17
C GLU A 236 -8.03 9.95 14.59
N LEU A 237 -7.29 9.19 13.78
CA LEU A 237 -7.01 7.78 14.04
C LEU A 237 -5.71 7.55 14.83
N GLY A 238 -5.00 8.62 15.21
CA GLY A 238 -3.76 8.56 15.99
C GLY A 238 -2.65 7.78 15.28
N TYR A 239 -2.33 8.16 14.05
CA TYR A 239 -1.24 7.61 13.25
C TYR A 239 -0.04 8.58 13.17
N PRO A 240 1.17 8.05 12.87
CA PRO A 240 2.33 8.90 12.59
C PRO A 240 2.03 9.95 11.50
N PRO A 241 2.42 11.22 11.71
CA PRO A 241 3.37 11.70 12.73
C PRO A 241 2.76 12.11 14.09
N PHE A 242 1.43 12.11 14.26
CA PHE A 242 0.76 12.63 15.47
C PHE A 242 0.88 11.70 16.68
N ARG A 243 1.05 10.40 16.44
CA ARG A 243 1.42 9.41 17.45
C ARG A 243 2.53 8.51 16.90
N ARG A 244 3.38 8.01 17.79
CA ARG A 244 4.39 6.99 17.45
C ARG A 244 3.73 5.62 17.40
N LEU A 245 4.26 4.74 16.57
CA LEU A 245 3.77 3.37 16.43
C LEU A 245 4.91 2.39 16.70
N CYS A 246 4.65 1.34 17.44
CA CYS A 246 5.62 0.27 17.69
C CYS A 246 4.95 -1.07 17.39
N VAL A 247 5.66 -1.95 16.68
CA VAL A 247 5.23 -3.32 16.44
C VAL A 247 6.16 -4.23 17.22
N VAL A 248 5.58 -5.03 18.11
CA VAL A 248 6.30 -6.11 18.78
C VAL A 248 5.89 -7.39 18.08
N SER A 249 6.85 -8.13 17.56
CA SER A 249 6.63 -9.43 16.94
C SER A 249 7.43 -10.51 17.62
N VAL A 250 6.87 -11.71 17.63
CA VAL A 250 7.47 -12.89 18.24
C VAL A 250 7.43 -14.04 17.24
N ARG A 251 8.51 -14.80 17.17
CA ARG A 251 8.58 -16.09 16.48
C ARG A 251 8.98 -17.18 17.47
N GLY A 252 8.03 -18.03 17.86
CA GLY A 252 8.28 -19.24 18.63
C GLY A 252 8.81 -20.38 17.76
N LEU A 253 9.63 -21.27 18.34
CA LEU A 253 9.97 -22.56 17.75
C LEU A 253 8.75 -23.49 17.75
N ARG A 254 7.90 -23.37 18.77
CA ARG A 254 6.58 -24.02 18.83
C ARG A 254 5.44 -22.99 18.86
N PRO A 255 4.25 -23.33 18.34
CA PRO A 255 3.09 -22.43 18.34
C PRO A 255 2.74 -21.82 19.71
N ASP A 256 2.74 -22.65 20.76
CA ASP A 256 2.35 -22.23 22.11
C ASP A 256 3.37 -21.31 22.76
N GLU A 257 4.67 -21.52 22.49
CA GLU A 257 5.76 -20.67 22.98
C GLU A 257 5.65 -19.25 22.41
N GLY A 258 5.36 -19.14 21.11
CA GLY A 258 5.16 -17.85 20.46
C GLY A 258 3.99 -17.08 21.07
N ARG A 259 2.88 -17.79 21.37
CA ARG A 259 1.70 -17.19 22.01
C ARG A 259 1.98 -16.75 23.45
N ALA A 260 2.58 -17.62 24.26
CA ALA A 260 2.91 -17.30 25.65
C ALA A 260 3.83 -16.07 25.73
N ARG A 261 4.88 -16.04 24.89
CA ARG A 261 5.87 -14.96 24.89
C ARG A 261 5.28 -13.62 24.45
N ILE A 262 4.43 -13.59 23.41
CA ILE A 262 3.80 -12.34 22.98
C ILE A 262 2.83 -11.80 24.06
N ASP A 263 2.12 -12.69 24.77
CA ASP A 263 1.20 -12.32 25.84
C ASP A 263 1.93 -11.77 27.07
N GLU A 264 3.12 -12.29 27.40
CA GLU A 264 4.02 -11.70 28.41
C GLU A 264 4.46 -10.29 28.03
N CYS A 265 4.93 -10.10 26.78
CA CYS A 265 5.35 -8.78 26.28
C CYS A 265 4.20 -7.78 26.34
N ALA A 266 2.99 -8.18 25.91
CA ALA A 266 1.81 -7.33 25.97
C ALA A 266 1.43 -6.98 27.42
N ARG A 267 1.49 -7.94 28.35
CA ARG A 267 1.22 -7.70 29.78
C ARG A 267 2.19 -6.71 30.41
N ALA A 268 3.48 -6.80 30.09
CA ALA A 268 4.50 -5.88 30.61
C ALA A 268 4.27 -4.41 30.21
N LEU A 269 3.53 -4.17 29.12
CA LEU A 269 3.24 -2.84 28.60
C LEU A 269 1.85 -2.33 28.96
N ARG A 270 0.93 -3.21 29.38
CA ARG A 270 -0.42 -2.82 29.81
C ARG A 270 -0.34 -2.01 31.09
N GLY A 271 -1.07 -0.89 31.13
CA GLY A 271 -1.12 0.00 32.30
C GLY A 271 -0.08 1.11 32.30
N ILE A 272 0.90 1.11 31.38
CA ILE A 272 1.80 2.25 31.19
C ILE A 272 0.99 3.42 30.63
N ALA A 273 0.94 4.54 31.37
CA ALA A 273 0.19 5.72 30.99
C ALA A 273 0.62 6.25 29.61
N GLY A 274 -0.36 6.64 28.79
CA GLY A 274 -0.14 7.16 27.44
C GLY A 274 0.05 6.10 26.35
N LEU A 275 0.14 4.80 26.70
CA LEU A 275 0.24 3.72 25.73
C LEU A 275 -1.15 3.13 25.39
N THR A 276 -1.38 2.93 24.10
CA THR A 276 -2.48 2.11 23.59
C THR A 276 -1.89 0.79 23.10
N VAL A 277 -2.03 -0.27 23.88
CA VAL A 277 -1.51 -1.61 23.56
C VAL A 277 -2.64 -2.45 22.96
N TYR A 278 -2.55 -2.77 21.67
CA TYR A 278 -3.54 -3.61 21.01
C TYR A 278 -3.36 -5.10 21.35
N PRO A 279 -4.42 -5.92 21.20
CA PRO A 279 -4.31 -7.35 21.44
C PRO A 279 -3.32 -8.05 20.50
N PRO A 280 -2.57 -9.06 21.00
CA PRO A 280 -1.79 -9.95 20.14
C PRO A 280 -2.63 -10.69 19.09
N ALA A 281 -2.08 -10.76 17.89
CA ALA A 281 -2.65 -11.45 16.75
C ALA A 281 -1.62 -12.42 16.12
N PRO A 282 -2.08 -13.56 15.60
CA PRO A 282 -1.20 -14.43 14.85
C PRO A 282 -0.80 -13.78 13.50
N LEU A 283 0.42 -14.05 13.07
CA LEU A 283 1.00 -13.58 11.82
C LEU A 283 1.12 -14.71 10.79
N GLY A 284 0.95 -14.34 9.53
CA GLY A 284 1.11 -15.24 8.38
C GLY A 284 -0.17 -15.98 8.00
N ALA A 285 -0.12 -16.67 6.86
CA ALA A 285 -1.26 -17.42 6.31
C ALA A 285 -1.77 -18.48 7.30
N SER A 286 -0.83 -19.17 7.96
CA SER A 286 -1.11 -20.29 8.87
C SER A 286 -1.60 -19.91 10.26
N GLY A 287 -1.88 -18.63 10.49
CA GLY A 287 -2.43 -18.14 11.73
C GLY A 287 -1.57 -18.56 12.93
N ALA A 288 -2.21 -19.02 14.00
CA ALA A 288 -1.53 -19.42 15.24
C ALA A 288 -0.52 -20.55 15.05
N ARG A 289 -0.71 -21.41 14.04
CA ARG A 289 0.17 -22.56 13.76
C ARG A 289 1.57 -22.15 13.31
N SER A 290 1.74 -20.91 12.85
CA SER A 290 3.05 -20.40 12.45
C SER A 290 3.99 -20.15 13.64
N GLY A 291 3.46 -20.13 14.87
CA GLY A 291 4.18 -19.66 16.06
C GLY A 291 4.60 -18.19 15.99
N ARG A 292 4.16 -17.46 14.95
CA ARG A 292 4.44 -16.04 14.77
C ARG A 292 3.26 -15.22 15.25
N TRP A 293 3.55 -14.25 16.10
CA TRP A 293 2.56 -13.35 16.66
C TRP A 293 3.07 -11.91 16.60
N GLN A 294 2.16 -10.96 16.61
CA GLN A 294 2.49 -9.56 16.81
C GLN A 294 1.40 -8.83 17.58
N PHE A 295 1.74 -7.71 18.19
CA PHE A 295 0.78 -6.66 18.51
C PHE A 295 1.35 -5.30 18.18
N VAL A 296 0.46 -4.32 18.11
CA VAL A 296 0.82 -2.93 17.84
C VAL A 296 0.62 -2.10 19.10
N ILE A 297 1.48 -1.11 19.27
CA ILE A 297 1.39 -0.11 20.32
C ILE A 297 1.33 1.26 19.65
N LYS A 298 0.42 2.11 20.09
CA LYS A 298 0.43 3.54 19.78
C LYS A 298 0.79 4.33 21.04
N GLY A 299 1.64 5.33 20.91
CA GLY A 299 2.10 6.14 22.05
C GLY A 299 2.46 7.57 21.66
N PRO A 300 2.84 8.39 22.65
CA PRO A 300 3.35 9.73 22.42
C PRO A 300 4.78 9.68 21.85
N VAL A 301 5.42 10.84 21.69
CA VAL A 301 6.79 10.92 21.14
C VAL A 301 7.82 10.16 22.00
N GLU A 302 7.56 10.02 23.30
CA GLU A 302 8.37 9.28 24.28
C GLU A 302 8.19 7.75 24.20
N LEU A 303 7.37 7.23 23.27
CA LEU A 303 7.10 5.79 23.12
C LEU A 303 8.38 4.91 23.20
N PRO A 304 9.52 5.23 22.56
CA PRO A 304 10.74 4.44 22.69
C PRO A 304 11.23 4.30 24.15
N ARG A 305 11.15 5.39 24.94
CA ARG A 305 11.58 5.40 26.35
C ARG A 305 10.62 4.64 27.25
N LEU A 306 9.32 4.61 26.92
CA LEU A 306 8.30 3.89 27.67
C LEU A 306 8.37 2.37 27.41
N VAL A 307 8.63 1.97 26.16
CA VAL A 307 8.65 0.55 25.76
C VAL A 307 9.98 -0.13 26.08
N GLY A 308 11.10 0.59 25.96
CA GLY A 308 12.44 0.02 26.12
C GLY A 308 12.67 -0.75 27.43
N PRO A 309 12.48 -0.12 28.61
CA PRO A 309 12.67 -0.78 29.90
C PRO A 309 11.73 -1.98 30.11
N ALA A 310 10.46 -1.85 29.70
CA ALA A 310 9.47 -2.91 29.84
C ALA A 310 9.78 -4.13 28.96
N LEU A 311 10.38 -3.94 27.78
CA LEU A 311 10.73 -5.02 26.87
C LEU A 311 12.16 -5.56 27.03
N ALA A 312 13.05 -4.85 27.72
CA ALA A 312 14.45 -5.23 27.92
C ALA A 312 14.67 -6.68 28.43
N PRO A 313 13.86 -7.20 29.37
CA PRO A 313 14.00 -8.60 29.83
C PRO A 313 13.76 -9.64 28.72
N PHE A 314 12.92 -9.33 27.74
CA PHE A 314 12.59 -10.23 26.64
C PHE A 314 13.60 -10.19 25.50
N LEU A 315 14.30 -9.05 25.34
CA LEU A 315 15.30 -8.85 24.29
C LEU A 315 16.68 -9.39 24.67
N THR A 316 17.06 -9.30 25.94
CA THR A 316 18.35 -9.80 26.44
C THR A 316 18.36 -11.32 26.60
N ALA A 317 17.20 -11.93 26.85
CA ALA A 317 17.01 -13.37 26.99
C ALA A 317 16.96 -14.12 25.64
N ARG A 318 17.85 -13.80 24.68
CA ARG A 318 17.82 -14.21 23.25
C ARG A 318 17.60 -15.71 22.96
N ARG A 319 17.65 -16.61 23.96
CA ARG A 319 17.32 -18.04 23.85
C ARG A 319 16.65 -18.70 25.06
N ARG A 320 16.35 -18.00 26.16
CA ARG A 320 15.90 -18.66 27.42
C ARG A 320 14.45 -19.20 27.41
N GLY A 321 13.80 -19.33 26.26
CA GLY A 321 12.45 -19.90 26.20
C GLY A 321 11.90 -20.13 24.79
N GLY A 322 12.72 -20.59 23.85
CA GLY A 322 12.25 -21.09 22.55
C GLY A 322 11.62 -20.05 21.60
N ALA A 323 11.63 -18.75 21.91
CA ALA A 323 11.01 -17.72 21.07
C ALA A 323 11.90 -16.50 20.90
N MET A 324 11.89 -15.93 19.69
CA MET A 324 12.61 -14.71 19.31
C MET A 324 11.66 -13.53 19.33
N VAL A 325 12.03 -12.45 20.02
CA VAL A 325 11.27 -11.19 20.07
C VAL A 325 11.97 -10.13 19.22
N GLU A 326 11.18 -9.43 18.41
CA GLU A 326 11.62 -8.32 17.57
C GLU A 326 10.73 -7.11 17.84
N VAL A 327 11.35 -5.93 17.95
CA VAL A 327 10.65 -4.67 18.24
C VAL A 327 11.00 -3.70 17.13
N GLU A 328 9.98 -3.29 16.39
CA GLU A 328 10.11 -2.32 15.30
C GLU A 328 9.45 -1.00 15.73
N MET A 329 10.25 0.07 15.82
CA MET A 329 9.78 1.41 16.10
C MET A 329 9.47 2.15 14.80
N ASP A 330 8.30 2.75 14.74
CA ASP A 330 7.72 3.47 13.61
C ASP A 330 7.90 2.70 12.29
N PRO A 331 7.31 1.49 12.21
CA PRO A 331 7.52 0.60 11.09
C PRO A 331 7.22 1.32 9.78
N VAL A 332 8.12 1.16 8.82
CA VAL A 332 8.00 1.73 7.47
C VAL A 332 7.30 0.74 6.52
N SER A 333 7.02 -0.48 7.00
CA SER A 333 6.53 -1.69 6.32
C SER A 333 7.56 -2.41 5.46
#